data_AF-A0A843HIA8-F1
#
_entry.id   AF-A0A843HIA8-F1
#
_cell.length_a   1.000
_cell.length_b   1.000
_cell.length_c   1.000
_cell.angle_alpha   90.00
_cell.angle_beta   90.00
_cell.angle_gamma   90.00
#
_symmetry.space_group_name_H-M   'P 1'
#
loop_
_entity.id
_entity.type
_entity.pdbx_description
1 polymer ?
#
loop_
_entity_poly.entity_id
_entity_poly.type
_entity_poly.pdbx_seq_one_letter_code
_entity_poly.pdbx_strand_id
1 'polypeptide(L)'
;MKDNNEFRFVHREETFTDLAVRELAESSAACLCRLQFKRCTEADCENCQIGIGFRRCYNQMSDYDKQRFNTYLRQAYARNAEHPEIWRTFKGLIGHAILWILGIFAAFFFLCFFLSECDKPDRQIKNSYASITKEMHNKVSNNIRYTRYNIYDVTADGKKNCQDYSILFYLFWQDRYPEDKDRVFFVRNKNPFNGMNHLFIYMIDYDGRGFYLEPWADNSSKYLMFDSWTSRYNPKYNEIMPAEHYLKRAVNAVYRKRWAKEPK
;
A
#
# COMPACT_ATOMS: atom_id res chain seq x y z
N MET A 1 -49.00 12.43 -61.85
CA MET A 1 -49.06 13.45 -60.78
C MET A 1 -47.80 13.32 -59.97
N LYS A 2 -46.83 14.22 -60.15
CA LYS A 2 -45.61 14.30 -59.32
C LYS A 2 -45.78 15.52 -58.44
N ASP A 3 -45.86 15.27 -57.13
CA ASP A 3 -45.90 16.29 -56.09
C ASP A 3 -44.59 17.08 -56.10
N ASN A 4 -44.67 18.35 -56.48
CA ASN A 4 -43.59 19.32 -56.31
C ASN A 4 -43.73 19.94 -54.91
N ASN A 5 -43.33 19.20 -53.87
CA ASN A 5 -43.08 19.82 -52.57
C ASN A 5 -41.68 20.43 -52.57
N GLU A 6 -41.62 21.64 -53.11
CA GLU A 6 -40.42 22.49 -53.08
C GLU A 6 -40.20 22.96 -51.63
N PHE A 7 -39.27 22.32 -50.92
CA PHE A 7 -38.84 22.74 -49.59
C PHE A 7 -38.12 24.09 -49.70
N ARG A 8 -38.86 25.18 -49.45
CA ARG A 8 -38.31 26.53 -49.40
C ARG A 8 -37.58 26.72 -48.07
N PHE A 9 -36.25 26.54 -48.08
CA PHE A 9 -35.40 26.95 -46.97
C PHE A 9 -35.42 28.48 -46.86
N VAL A 10 -36.21 29.00 -45.92
CA VAL A 10 -36.17 30.42 -45.55
C VAL A 10 -34.98 30.58 -44.61
N HIS A 11 -33.82 31.00 -45.15
CA HIS A 11 -32.76 31.54 -44.32
C HIS A 11 -33.26 32.87 -43.73
N ARG A 12 -33.60 32.84 -42.44
CA ARG A 12 -33.93 34.06 -41.70
C ARG A 12 -32.62 34.82 -41.48
N GLU A 13 -32.46 35.96 -42.15
CA GLU A 13 -31.39 36.90 -41.83
C GLU A 13 -31.56 37.34 -40.37
N GLU A 14 -30.52 37.16 -39.55
CA GLU A 14 -30.53 37.62 -38.17
C GLU A 14 -30.71 39.13 -38.16
N THR A 15 -31.77 39.61 -37.51
CA THR A 15 -31.97 41.05 -37.34
C THR A 15 -30.98 41.59 -36.31
N PHE A 16 -30.68 42.89 -36.36
CA PHE A 16 -29.85 43.53 -35.34
C PHE A 16 -30.38 43.30 -33.92
N THR A 17 -31.70 43.23 -33.76
CA THR A 17 -32.37 42.91 -32.50
C THR A 17 -32.06 41.48 -32.04
N ASP A 18 -31.99 40.52 -32.96
CA ASP A 18 -31.65 39.12 -32.65
C ASP A 18 -30.22 39.01 -32.11
N LEU A 19 -29.29 39.73 -32.73
CA LEU A 19 -27.89 39.83 -32.30
C LEU A 19 -27.79 40.45 -30.91
N ALA A 20 -28.47 41.59 -30.70
CA ALA A 20 -28.43 42.31 -29.43
C ALA A 20 -29.02 41.50 -28.26
N VAL A 21 -30.12 40.77 -28.48
CA VAL A 21 -30.74 39.91 -27.45
C VAL A 21 -29.83 38.74 -27.09
N ARG A 22 -29.13 38.14 -28.07
CA ARG A 22 -28.15 37.07 -27.84
C ARG A 22 -26.93 37.56 -27.06
N GLU A 23 -26.33 38.67 -27.49
CA GLU A 23 -25.15 39.24 -26.84
C GLU A 23 -25.43 39.67 -25.40
N LEU A 24 -26.62 40.24 -25.15
CA LEU A 24 -27.07 40.55 -23.79
C LEU A 24 -27.18 39.29 -22.95
N ALA A 25 -27.77 38.22 -23.49
CA ALA A 25 -27.93 36.94 -22.78
C ALA A 25 -26.58 36.28 -22.44
N GLU A 26 -25.61 36.32 -23.35
CA GLU A 26 -24.26 35.80 -23.11
C GLU A 26 -23.52 36.60 -22.02
N SER A 27 -23.63 37.93 -22.06
CA SER A 27 -23.05 38.81 -21.03
C SER A 27 -23.68 38.57 -19.66
N SER A 28 -25.01 38.42 -19.60
CA SER A 28 -25.74 38.09 -18.38
C SER A 28 -25.38 36.70 -17.84
N ALA A 29 -25.21 35.70 -18.71
CA ALA A 29 -24.77 34.36 -18.31
C ALA A 29 -23.39 34.39 -17.64
N ALA A 30 -22.44 35.14 -18.22
CA ALA A 30 -21.12 35.30 -17.64
C ALA A 30 -21.17 35.96 -16.25
N CYS A 31 -22.03 36.97 -16.06
CA CYS A 31 -22.26 37.59 -14.74
C CYS A 31 -22.81 36.58 -13.72
N LEU A 32 -23.79 35.76 -14.10
CA LEU A 32 -24.34 34.72 -13.22
C LEU A 32 -23.27 33.71 -12.80
N CYS A 33 -22.41 33.26 -13.72
CA CYS A 33 -21.29 32.38 -13.39
C CYS A 33 -20.30 33.04 -12.41
N ARG A 34 -19.96 34.33 -12.61
CA ARG A 34 -19.06 35.05 -11.70
C ARG A 34 -19.62 35.18 -10.28
N LEU A 35 -20.93 35.38 -10.14
CA LEU A 35 -21.61 35.41 -8.83
C LEU A 35 -21.59 34.02 -8.18
N GLN A 36 -22.03 32.99 -8.91
CA GLN A 36 -22.10 31.63 -8.41
C GLN A 36 -20.73 31.10 -7.95
N PHE A 37 -19.66 31.44 -8.68
CA PHE A 37 -18.30 31.03 -8.37
C PHE A 37 -17.53 32.04 -7.50
N LYS A 38 -18.25 32.99 -6.87
CA LYS A 38 -17.73 33.95 -5.88
C LYS A 38 -16.55 34.80 -6.39
N ARG A 39 -16.55 35.15 -7.67
CA ARG A 39 -15.60 36.08 -8.28
C ARG A 39 -16.06 37.54 -8.20
N CYS A 40 -17.36 37.76 -8.10
CA CYS A 40 -17.96 39.05 -7.76
C CYS A 40 -19.08 38.85 -6.73
N THR A 41 -19.44 39.91 -6.02
CA THR A 41 -20.58 39.94 -5.10
C THR A 41 -21.82 40.51 -5.80
N GLU A 42 -23.00 40.34 -5.20
CA GLU A 42 -24.24 40.95 -5.70
C GLU A 42 -24.12 42.48 -5.75
N ALA A 43 -23.49 43.09 -4.73
CA ALA A 43 -23.23 44.53 -4.69
C ALA A 43 -22.31 45.01 -5.84
N ASP A 44 -21.32 44.20 -6.22
CA ASP A 44 -20.47 44.50 -7.38
C ASP A 44 -21.29 44.45 -8.68
N CYS A 45 -22.21 43.49 -8.79
CA CYS A 45 -23.08 43.32 -9.96
C CYS A 45 -24.16 44.40 -10.05
N GLU A 46 -24.65 44.90 -8.92
CA GLU A 46 -25.63 45.99 -8.89
C GLU A 46 -25.06 47.29 -9.44
N ASN A 47 -23.77 47.55 -9.25
CA ASN A 47 -23.15 48.80 -9.66
C ASN A 47 -22.35 48.69 -10.97
N CYS A 48 -22.23 47.49 -11.56
CA CYS A 48 -21.46 47.33 -12.79
C CYS A 48 -22.24 47.81 -14.03
N GLN A 49 -21.52 48.33 -15.03
CA GLN A 49 -22.10 48.84 -16.27
C GLN A 49 -22.97 47.78 -16.99
N ILE A 50 -22.56 46.52 -16.93
CA ILE A 50 -23.29 45.39 -17.54
C ILE A 50 -24.63 45.16 -16.81
N GLY A 51 -24.66 45.18 -15.47
CA GLY A 51 -25.87 44.97 -14.68
C GLY A 51 -26.86 46.13 -14.80
N ILE A 52 -26.35 47.37 -14.85
CA ILE A 52 -27.15 48.57 -15.12
C ILE A 52 -27.74 48.52 -16.54
N GLY A 53 -26.91 48.20 -17.53
CA GLY A 53 -27.34 48.04 -18.93
C GLY A 53 -28.40 46.96 -19.08
N PHE A 54 -28.19 45.79 -18.46
CA PHE A 54 -29.14 44.69 -18.46
C PHE A 54 -30.52 45.10 -17.94
N ARG A 55 -30.60 45.71 -16.75
CA ARG A 55 -31.91 46.11 -16.18
C ARG A 55 -32.64 47.12 -17.07
N ARG A 56 -31.90 48.07 -17.64
CA ARG A 56 -32.48 49.07 -18.55
C ARG A 56 -33.03 48.41 -19.82
N CYS A 57 -32.24 47.55 -20.46
CA CYS A 57 -32.63 46.88 -21.70
C CYS A 57 -33.75 45.86 -21.47
N TYR A 58 -33.64 45.01 -20.45
CA TYR A 58 -34.62 43.97 -20.14
C TYR A 58 -36.02 44.53 -19.86
N ASN A 59 -36.10 45.66 -19.15
CA ASN A 59 -37.38 46.32 -18.85
C ASN A 59 -38.04 46.96 -20.09
N GLN A 60 -37.25 47.24 -21.14
CA GLN A 60 -37.74 47.81 -22.41
C GLN A 60 -38.08 46.74 -23.45
N MET A 61 -37.78 45.46 -23.19
CA MET A 61 -38.05 44.37 -24.12
C MET A 61 -39.52 43.97 -24.17
N SER A 62 -39.96 43.54 -25.36
CA SER A 62 -41.24 42.87 -25.54
C SER A 62 -41.24 41.51 -24.82
N ASP A 63 -42.42 40.99 -24.49
CA ASP A 63 -42.52 39.69 -23.82
C ASP A 63 -41.98 38.53 -24.69
N TYR A 64 -42.12 38.65 -26.01
CA TYR A 64 -41.52 37.73 -26.96
C TYR A 64 -39.98 37.74 -26.87
N ASP A 65 -39.36 38.92 -26.82
CA ASP A 65 -37.90 39.03 -26.71
C ASP A 65 -37.38 38.59 -25.35
N LYS A 66 -38.14 38.80 -24.26
CA LYS A 66 -37.80 38.26 -22.93
C LYS A 66 -37.75 36.73 -22.94
N GLN A 67 -38.69 36.06 -23.62
CA GLN A 67 -38.70 34.60 -23.71
C GLN A 67 -37.47 34.09 -24.48
N ARG A 68 -37.10 34.76 -25.57
CA ARG A 68 -35.90 34.44 -26.35
C ARG A 68 -34.62 34.69 -25.57
N PHE A 69 -34.52 35.84 -24.91
CA PHE A 69 -33.44 36.18 -24.00
C PHE A 69 -33.24 35.06 -22.97
N ASN A 70 -34.30 34.63 -22.29
CA ASN A 70 -34.22 33.57 -21.27
C ASN A 70 -33.73 32.24 -21.84
N THR A 71 -34.09 31.94 -23.09
CA THR A 71 -33.62 30.72 -23.78
C THR A 71 -32.12 30.80 -24.06
N TYR A 72 -31.65 31.91 -24.65
CA TYR A 72 -30.22 32.13 -24.90
C TYR A 72 -29.41 32.19 -23.60
N LEU A 73 -29.96 32.81 -22.55
CA LEU A 73 -29.32 32.91 -21.24
C LEU A 73 -29.06 31.54 -20.65
N ARG A 74 -30.07 30.65 -20.66
CA ARG A 74 -29.94 29.28 -20.15
C ARG A 74 -28.89 28.48 -20.93
N GLN A 75 -28.90 28.60 -22.26
CA GLN A 75 -27.93 27.91 -23.12
C GLN A 75 -26.50 28.42 -22.86
N ALA A 76 -26.31 29.74 -22.83
CA ALA A 76 -25.01 30.35 -22.56
C ALA A 76 -24.51 30.03 -21.15
N TYR A 77 -25.39 30.05 -20.14
CA TYR A 77 -25.05 29.68 -18.77
C TYR A 77 -24.64 28.21 -18.67
N ALA A 78 -25.36 27.28 -19.30
CA ALA A 78 -24.99 25.87 -19.31
C ALA A 78 -23.58 25.66 -19.89
N ARG A 79 -23.28 26.26 -21.06
CA ARG A 79 -21.93 26.22 -21.66
C ARG A 79 -20.86 26.80 -20.74
N ASN A 80 -21.15 27.93 -20.10
CA ASN A 80 -20.18 28.59 -19.21
C ASN A 80 -19.98 27.83 -17.88
N ALA A 81 -21.00 27.11 -17.40
CA ALA A 81 -20.94 26.35 -16.15
C ALA A 81 -20.16 25.03 -16.29
N GLU A 82 -20.00 24.49 -17.50
CA GLU A 82 -19.14 23.33 -17.78
C GLU A 82 -17.65 23.61 -17.49
N HIS A 83 -17.25 24.88 -17.55
CA HIS A 83 -15.87 25.35 -17.34
C HIS A 83 -15.76 26.30 -16.13
N PRO A 84 -16.03 25.82 -14.91
CA PRO A 84 -16.05 26.66 -13.70
C PRO A 84 -14.69 27.29 -13.37
N GLU A 85 -13.59 26.74 -13.87
CA GLU A 85 -12.22 27.21 -13.68
C GLU A 85 -12.00 28.64 -14.21
N ILE A 86 -12.68 29.03 -15.28
CA ILE A 86 -12.56 30.36 -15.89
C ILE A 86 -13.18 31.43 -14.98
N TRP A 87 -14.15 31.03 -14.16
CA TRP A 87 -14.98 31.94 -13.36
C TRP A 87 -14.60 32.00 -11.89
N ARG A 88 -13.69 31.13 -11.42
CA ARG A 88 -13.20 31.11 -10.03
C ARG A 88 -11.98 32.03 -9.85
N THR A 89 -11.80 32.53 -8.62
CA THR A 89 -10.54 33.18 -8.23
C THR A 89 -9.47 32.12 -7.93
N PHE A 90 -8.20 32.43 -8.17
CA PHE A 90 -7.07 31.52 -7.90
C PHE A 90 -7.06 31.00 -6.45
N LYS A 91 -7.44 31.86 -5.49
CA LYS A 91 -7.62 31.47 -4.08
C LYS A 91 -8.72 30.41 -3.87
N GLY A 92 -9.82 30.49 -4.61
CA GLY A 92 -10.92 29.52 -4.53
C GLY A 92 -10.56 28.16 -5.13
N LEU A 93 -9.71 28.13 -6.17
CA LEU A 93 -9.16 26.91 -6.75
C LEU A 93 -8.23 26.19 -5.76
N ILE A 94 -7.32 26.93 -5.12
CA ILE A 94 -6.39 26.36 -4.11
C ILE A 94 -7.15 25.80 -2.90
N GLY A 95 -8.18 26.50 -2.41
CA GLY A 95 -8.98 26.04 -1.27
C GLY A 95 -9.64 24.67 -1.51
N HIS A 96 -10.18 24.45 -2.71
CA HIS A 96 -10.75 23.14 -3.07
C HIS A 96 -9.68 22.06 -3.21
N ALA A 97 -8.52 22.36 -3.78
CA ALA A 97 -7.42 21.41 -3.90
C ALA A 97 -6.92 20.93 -2.52
N ILE A 98 -6.81 21.85 -1.54
CA ILE A 98 -6.42 21.51 -0.16
C ILE A 98 -7.43 20.56 0.48
N LEU A 99 -8.74 20.81 0.32
CA LEU A 99 -9.78 19.93 0.87
C LEU A 99 -9.71 18.52 0.29
N TRP A 100 -9.45 18.39 -1.01
CA TRP A 100 -9.26 17.09 -1.66
C TRP A 100 -8.03 16.36 -1.13
N ILE A 101 -6.90 17.07 -0.98
CA ILE A 101 -5.67 16.50 -0.41
C ILE A 101 -5.93 16.01 1.02
N LEU A 102 -6.58 16.82 1.87
CA LEU A 102 -6.95 16.43 3.23
C LEU A 102 -7.90 15.22 3.26
N GLY A 103 -8.86 15.15 2.33
CA GLY A 103 -9.75 14.00 2.18
C GLY A 103 -9.01 12.72 1.83
N ILE A 104 -8.03 12.78 0.91
CA ILE A 104 -7.19 11.64 0.54
C ILE A 104 -6.34 11.18 1.73
N PHE A 105 -5.71 12.12 2.46
CA PHE A 105 -4.96 11.78 3.66
C PHE A 105 -5.84 11.15 4.74
N ALA A 106 -7.02 11.71 5.01
CA ALA A 106 -7.95 11.15 5.98
C ALA A 106 -8.40 9.73 5.59
N ALA A 107 -8.71 9.49 4.32
CA ALA A 107 -9.04 8.16 3.81
C ALA A 107 -7.87 7.17 3.93
N PHE A 108 -6.64 7.62 3.66
CA PHE A 108 -5.44 6.81 3.84
C PHE A 108 -5.22 6.43 5.32
N PHE A 109 -5.34 7.39 6.24
CA PHE A 109 -5.24 7.13 7.68
C PHE A 109 -6.33 6.18 8.17
N PHE A 110 -7.56 6.34 7.69
CA PHE A 110 -8.67 5.44 8.00
C PHE A 110 -8.38 4.03 7.46
N LEU A 111 -7.93 3.90 6.22
CA LEU A 111 -7.54 2.62 5.63
C LEU A 111 -6.43 1.92 6.45
N CYS A 112 -5.41 2.66 6.86
CA CYS A 112 -4.34 2.13 7.73
C CYS A 112 -4.87 1.69 9.11
N PHE A 113 -5.90 2.35 9.65
CA PHE A 113 -6.50 1.99 10.93
C PHE A 113 -7.35 0.71 10.84
N PHE A 114 -8.09 0.49 9.75
CA PHE A 114 -8.88 -0.73 9.54
C PHE A 114 -8.03 -1.92 9.04
N LEU A 115 -6.94 -1.67 8.31
CA LEU A 115 -5.95 -2.70 7.99
C LEU A 115 -5.04 -3.05 9.19
N SER A 116 -5.18 -2.33 10.30
CA SER A 116 -4.51 -2.60 11.58
C SER A 116 -5.31 -3.59 12.45
N GLU A 117 -6.07 -4.50 11.87
CA GLU A 117 -6.35 -5.80 12.50
C GLU A 117 -5.08 -6.66 12.46
N CYS A 118 -4.04 -6.20 13.18
CA CYS A 118 -3.01 -7.10 13.62
C CYS A 118 -3.63 -7.95 14.71
N ASP A 119 -4.00 -9.18 14.35
CA ASP A 119 -3.98 -10.31 15.28
C ASP A 119 -2.88 -10.08 16.30
N LYS A 120 -3.29 -9.86 17.56
CA LYS A 120 -2.37 -9.87 18.69
C LYS A 120 -1.60 -11.18 18.53
N PRO A 121 -0.27 -11.15 18.36
CA PRO A 121 0.47 -12.39 18.15
C PRO A 121 0.13 -13.29 19.33
N ASP A 122 -0.50 -14.42 18.99
CA ASP A 122 -0.76 -15.50 19.92
C ASP A 122 0.55 -15.76 20.66
N ARG A 123 0.43 -15.78 22.00
CA ARG A 123 1.49 -15.79 23.01
C ARG A 123 2.89 -15.80 22.41
N GLN A 124 3.60 -14.66 22.43
CA GLN A 124 5.04 -14.66 22.28
C GLN A 124 5.59 -15.80 23.14
N ILE A 125 6.08 -16.86 22.50
CA ILE A 125 6.74 -17.95 23.20
C ILE A 125 8.05 -17.33 23.72
N LYS A 126 7.97 -16.72 24.90
CA LYS A 126 9.14 -16.33 25.69
C LYS A 126 9.75 -17.63 26.18
N ASN A 127 10.52 -18.27 25.29
CA ASN A 127 11.37 -19.39 25.66
C ASN A 127 12.30 -18.93 26.77
N SER A 128 12.34 -19.67 27.86
CA SER A 128 13.31 -19.48 28.94
C SER A 128 14.13 -20.75 29.04
N TYR A 129 15.42 -20.66 29.36
CA TYR A 129 16.23 -21.86 29.61
C TYR A 129 15.65 -22.72 30.74
N ALA A 130 14.94 -22.12 31.69
CA ALA A 130 14.28 -22.85 32.77
C ALA A 130 13.17 -23.80 32.27
N SER A 131 12.67 -23.59 31.04
CA SER A 131 11.68 -24.44 30.41
C SER A 131 12.27 -25.47 29.44
N ILE A 132 13.60 -25.66 29.45
CA ILE A 132 14.27 -26.69 28.64
C ILE A 132 14.86 -27.71 29.62
N THR A 133 14.64 -29.00 29.38
CA THR A 133 15.24 -30.06 30.17
C THR A 133 16.77 -29.92 30.16
N LYS A 134 17.41 -30.24 31.29
CA LYS A 134 18.86 -30.17 31.43
C LYS A 134 19.58 -31.02 30.38
N GLU A 135 19.02 -32.18 30.04
CA GLU A 135 19.56 -33.07 29.01
C GLU A 135 19.55 -32.41 27.63
N MET A 136 18.40 -31.90 27.19
CA MET A 136 18.27 -31.22 25.91
C MET A 136 19.18 -29.99 25.85
N HIS A 137 19.24 -29.19 26.92
CA HIS A 137 20.13 -28.04 27.00
C HIS A 137 21.61 -28.42 26.80
N ASN A 138 22.06 -29.51 27.42
CA ASN A 138 23.44 -29.99 27.28
C ASN A 138 23.73 -30.48 25.84
N LYS A 139 22.83 -31.27 25.25
CA LYS A 139 22.96 -31.74 23.86
C LYS A 139 23.03 -30.56 22.88
N VAL A 140 22.11 -29.59 23.01
CA VAL A 140 22.09 -28.39 22.16
C VAL A 140 23.37 -27.58 22.33
N SER A 141 23.78 -27.28 23.56
CA SER A 141 24.99 -26.50 23.84
C SER A 141 26.24 -27.14 23.24
N ASN A 142 26.38 -28.45 23.38
CA ASN A 142 27.49 -29.21 22.80
C ASN A 142 27.45 -29.18 21.27
N ASN A 143 26.27 -29.32 20.66
CA ASN A 143 26.14 -29.29 19.21
C ASN A 143 26.41 -27.89 18.62
N ILE A 144 25.99 -26.81 19.29
CA ILE A 144 26.35 -25.44 18.90
C ILE A 144 27.86 -25.27 18.95
N ARG A 145 28.49 -25.67 20.06
CA ARG A 145 29.95 -25.60 20.21
C ARG A 145 30.67 -26.36 19.10
N TYR A 146 30.24 -27.58 18.81
CA TYR A 146 30.81 -28.37 17.73
C TYR A 146 30.61 -27.74 16.35
N THR A 147 29.40 -27.22 16.08
CA THR A 147 29.08 -26.53 14.82
C THR A 147 30.01 -25.35 14.60
N ARG A 148 30.25 -24.54 15.63
CA ARG A 148 31.15 -23.38 15.56
C ARG A 148 32.59 -23.76 15.27
N TYR A 149 33.11 -24.82 15.88
CA TYR A 149 34.47 -25.28 15.60
C TYR A 149 34.62 -25.87 14.19
N ASN A 150 33.54 -26.41 13.62
CA ASN A 150 33.56 -27.12 12.34
C ASN A 150 32.83 -26.36 11.23
N ILE A 151 32.66 -25.04 11.36
CA ILE A 151 31.92 -24.23 10.39
C ILE A 151 32.68 -24.10 9.05
N TYR A 152 32.01 -24.50 7.98
CA TYR A 152 32.43 -24.27 6.60
C TYR A 152 31.24 -23.81 5.75
N ASP A 153 31.53 -23.18 4.62
CA ASP A 153 30.52 -22.74 3.65
C ASP A 153 29.92 -23.99 2.98
N VAL A 154 28.80 -24.45 3.51
CA VAL A 154 28.11 -25.67 3.06
C VAL A 154 27.14 -25.36 1.91
N THR A 155 26.76 -24.09 1.77
CA THR A 155 25.91 -23.60 0.69
C THR A 155 26.72 -23.27 -0.58
N ALA A 156 28.04 -23.15 -0.46
CA ALA A 156 28.96 -22.72 -1.50
C ALA A 156 28.66 -21.30 -2.05
N ASP A 157 28.14 -20.41 -1.20
CA ASP A 157 27.81 -19.02 -1.55
C ASP A 157 28.98 -18.03 -1.36
N GLY A 158 30.13 -18.53 -0.90
CA GLY A 158 31.34 -17.77 -0.60
C GLY A 158 31.35 -17.13 0.78
N LYS A 159 30.36 -17.39 1.63
CA LYS A 159 30.23 -16.82 2.98
C LYS A 159 30.01 -17.93 4.01
N LYS A 160 30.25 -17.59 5.29
CA LYS A 160 29.86 -18.41 6.43
C LYS A 160 28.84 -17.64 7.24
N ASN A 161 27.58 -17.95 7.05
CA ASN A 161 26.46 -17.17 7.58
C ASN A 161 25.40 -18.06 8.26
N CYS A 162 24.27 -17.47 8.65
CA CYS A 162 23.18 -18.16 9.35
C CYS A 162 22.69 -19.45 8.66
N GLN A 163 22.79 -19.51 7.33
CA GLN A 163 22.44 -20.70 6.57
C GLN A 163 23.42 -21.84 6.87
N ASP A 164 24.72 -21.57 6.80
CA ASP A 164 25.75 -22.58 7.05
C ASP A 164 25.71 -23.09 8.48
N TYR A 165 25.58 -22.18 9.45
CA TYR A 165 25.46 -22.54 10.86
C TYR A 165 24.24 -23.42 11.12
N SER A 166 23.08 -23.07 10.55
CA SER A 166 21.86 -23.85 10.74
C SER A 166 21.93 -25.22 10.06
N ILE A 167 22.40 -25.27 8.82
CA ILE A 167 22.53 -26.52 8.07
C ILE A 167 23.51 -27.46 8.78
N LEU A 168 24.69 -26.97 9.16
CA LEU A 168 25.67 -27.80 9.85
C LEU A 168 25.21 -28.22 11.24
N PHE A 169 24.54 -27.34 12.00
CA PHE A 169 23.93 -27.72 13.27
C PHE A 169 22.97 -28.90 13.07
N TYR A 170 22.08 -28.81 12.08
CA TYR A 170 21.15 -29.89 11.76
C TYR A 170 21.89 -31.18 11.40
N LEU A 171 22.85 -31.13 10.48
CA LEU A 171 23.59 -32.32 10.05
C LEU A 171 24.37 -32.97 11.21
N PHE A 172 25.01 -32.17 12.07
CA PHE A 172 25.72 -32.68 13.24
C PHE A 172 24.78 -33.20 14.32
N TRP A 173 23.56 -32.65 14.43
CA TRP A 173 22.52 -33.17 15.32
C TRP A 173 22.08 -34.55 14.89
N GLN A 174 21.79 -34.73 13.60
CA GLN A 174 21.37 -36.01 13.03
C GLN A 174 22.42 -37.11 13.22
N ASP A 175 23.70 -36.75 13.10
CA ASP A 175 24.83 -37.68 13.27
C ASP A 175 25.07 -38.05 14.74
N ARG A 176 25.02 -37.07 15.65
CA ARG A 176 25.32 -37.29 17.09
C ARG A 176 24.17 -37.84 17.91
N TYR A 177 22.95 -37.46 17.55
CA TYR A 177 21.73 -37.74 18.30
C TYR A 177 20.64 -38.29 17.36
N PRO A 178 20.90 -39.41 16.65
CA PRO A 178 19.96 -39.97 15.69
C PRO A 178 18.63 -40.36 16.32
N GLU A 179 18.59 -40.65 17.62
CA GLU A 179 17.38 -40.91 18.39
C GLU A 179 16.46 -39.68 18.51
N ASP A 180 17.01 -38.48 18.35
CA ASP A 180 16.33 -37.19 18.50
C ASP A 180 16.16 -36.45 17.17
N LYS A 181 16.30 -37.16 16.04
CA LYS A 181 16.27 -36.55 14.71
C LYS A 181 14.98 -35.80 14.38
N ASP A 182 13.85 -36.27 14.89
CA ASP A 182 12.51 -35.73 14.59
C ASP A 182 12.16 -34.53 15.48
N ARG A 183 13.10 -34.13 16.36
CA ARG A 183 12.93 -32.99 17.27
C ARG A 183 13.53 -31.70 16.72
N VAL A 184 14.11 -31.70 15.53
CA VAL A 184 14.85 -30.55 14.98
C VAL A 184 14.31 -30.13 13.61
N PHE A 185 14.02 -28.83 13.47
CA PHE A 185 13.39 -28.25 12.29
C PHE A 185 14.08 -26.95 11.90
N PHE A 186 14.09 -26.62 10.60
CA PHE A 186 14.53 -25.30 10.17
C PHE A 186 13.41 -24.28 10.36
N VAL A 187 13.80 -23.05 10.67
CA VAL A 187 12.90 -21.92 10.69
C VAL A 187 13.50 -20.78 9.90
N ARG A 188 12.67 -20.19 9.04
CA ARG A 188 12.98 -18.92 8.39
C ARG A 188 12.18 -17.82 9.05
N ASN A 189 12.85 -16.73 9.46
CA ASN A 189 12.16 -15.50 9.85
C ASN A 189 12.36 -14.46 8.77
N LYS A 190 11.25 -13.99 8.17
CA LYS A 190 11.24 -12.93 7.16
C LYS A 190 10.39 -11.76 7.63
N ASN A 191 11.00 -10.84 8.37
CA ASN A 191 10.33 -9.67 8.91
C ASN A 191 10.42 -8.47 7.94
N PRO A 192 9.31 -8.03 7.32
CA PRO A 192 9.32 -6.93 6.37
C PRO A 192 9.57 -5.56 7.03
N PHE A 193 9.30 -5.42 8.34
CA PHE A 193 9.37 -4.12 9.03
C PHE A 193 10.80 -3.71 9.38
N ASN A 194 11.69 -4.69 9.64
CA ASN A 194 13.09 -4.42 10.00
C ASN A 194 14.09 -5.12 9.07
N GLY A 195 13.61 -5.72 7.99
CA GLY A 195 14.43 -6.40 6.98
C GLY A 195 15.13 -7.67 7.47
N MET A 196 14.74 -8.26 8.60
CA MET A 196 15.30 -9.55 9.04
C MET A 196 14.92 -10.65 8.03
N ASN A 197 15.94 -11.33 7.51
CA ASN A 197 15.80 -12.53 6.69
C ASN A 197 16.85 -13.52 7.19
N HIS A 198 16.44 -14.37 8.12
CA HIS A 198 17.36 -15.16 8.94
C HIS A 198 16.92 -16.62 9.00
N LEU A 199 17.87 -17.54 8.91
CA LEU A 199 17.65 -18.97 9.07
C LEU A 199 18.21 -19.42 10.41
N PHE A 200 17.43 -20.22 11.14
CA PHE A 200 17.79 -20.75 12.45
C PHE A 200 16.99 -22.04 12.72
N ILE A 201 17.01 -22.53 13.96
CA ILE A 201 16.49 -23.84 14.31
C ILE A 201 15.34 -23.74 15.32
N TYR A 202 14.32 -24.57 15.13
CA TYR A 202 13.29 -24.88 16.11
C TYR A 202 13.47 -26.30 16.61
N MET A 203 13.31 -26.51 17.91
CA MET A 203 13.40 -27.82 18.53
C MET A 203 12.26 -28.10 19.49
N ILE A 204 11.93 -29.38 19.64
CA ILE A 204 10.96 -29.89 20.61
C ILE A 204 11.70 -30.65 21.71
N ASP A 205 11.65 -30.13 22.92
CA ASP A 205 12.24 -30.73 24.11
C ASP A 205 11.56 -32.06 24.50
N TYR A 206 12.16 -32.83 25.41
CA TYR A 206 11.62 -34.11 25.88
C TYR A 206 10.25 -33.99 26.55
N ASP A 207 9.93 -32.82 27.11
CA ASP A 207 8.60 -32.51 27.66
C ASP A 207 7.60 -32.01 26.61
N GLY A 208 7.92 -32.10 25.32
CA GLY A 208 7.06 -31.64 24.22
C GLY A 208 7.04 -30.12 24.02
N ARG A 209 7.93 -29.39 24.70
CA ARG A 209 7.99 -27.91 24.64
C ARG A 209 8.86 -27.45 23.47
N GLY A 210 8.28 -26.61 22.62
CA GLY A 210 8.98 -26.02 21.48
C GLY A 210 9.84 -24.82 21.86
N PHE A 211 11.06 -24.72 21.32
CA PHE A 211 11.92 -23.55 21.50
C PHE A 211 12.71 -23.20 20.22
N TYR A 212 13.05 -21.93 20.08
CA TYR A 212 13.82 -21.39 18.95
C TYR A 212 15.26 -21.09 19.38
N LEU A 213 16.23 -21.61 18.64
CA LEU A 213 17.65 -21.45 18.94
C LEU A 213 18.43 -20.87 17.75
N GLU A 214 19.45 -20.10 18.07
CA GLU A 214 20.44 -19.46 17.21
C GLU A 214 21.73 -20.31 17.19
N PRO A 215 21.99 -21.08 16.12
CA PRO A 215 23.20 -21.89 16.03
C PRO A 215 24.49 -21.06 15.93
N TRP A 216 24.38 -19.79 15.52
CA TRP A 216 25.48 -18.84 15.47
C TRP A 216 25.69 -18.07 16.80
N ALA A 217 25.09 -18.52 17.90
CA ALA A 217 25.19 -17.80 19.17
C ALA A 217 26.63 -17.74 19.70
N ASP A 218 27.07 -16.55 20.14
CA ASP A 218 28.41 -16.29 20.66
C ASP A 218 28.72 -17.05 21.96
N ASN A 219 27.69 -17.46 22.70
CA ASN A 219 27.81 -18.31 23.86
C ASN A 219 26.96 -19.56 23.65
N SER A 220 27.60 -20.74 23.62
CA SER A 220 26.92 -22.01 23.40
C SER A 220 25.94 -22.39 24.51
N SER A 221 25.97 -21.75 25.67
CA SER A 221 24.99 -21.91 26.75
C SER A 221 23.89 -20.84 26.74
N LYS A 222 23.97 -19.85 25.85
CA LYS A 222 22.97 -18.80 25.66
C LYS A 222 22.60 -18.68 24.17
N TYR A 223 21.75 -19.59 23.72
CA TYR A 223 21.44 -19.79 22.31
C TYR A 223 20.00 -19.48 21.92
N LEU A 224 19.13 -19.03 22.81
CA LEU A 224 17.75 -18.75 22.43
C LEU A 224 17.68 -17.53 21.51
N MET A 225 16.87 -17.62 20.46
CA MET A 225 16.71 -16.53 19.48
C MET A 225 16.37 -15.18 20.12
N PHE A 226 15.53 -15.20 21.16
CA PHE A 226 15.14 -13.98 21.87
C PHE A 226 16.32 -13.34 22.62
N ASP A 227 17.24 -14.13 23.15
CA ASP A 227 18.43 -13.59 23.84
C ASP A 227 19.47 -13.08 22.85
N SER A 228 19.65 -13.77 21.72
CA SER A 228 20.65 -13.40 20.71
C SER A 228 20.22 -12.18 19.88
N TRP A 229 18.92 -12.02 19.61
CA TRP A 229 18.40 -11.00 18.69
C TRP A 229 17.50 -9.95 19.36
N THR A 230 17.12 -10.16 20.62
CA THR A 230 16.35 -9.22 21.45
C THR A 230 15.14 -8.64 20.72
N SER A 231 15.03 -7.32 20.60
CA SER A 231 13.92 -6.61 19.97
C SER A 231 13.86 -6.77 18.45
N ARG A 232 14.94 -7.23 17.80
CA ARG A 232 14.97 -7.44 16.35
C ARG A 232 14.22 -8.71 15.95
N TYR A 233 14.17 -9.70 16.82
CA TYR A 233 13.46 -10.96 16.57
C TYR A 233 11.98 -10.85 16.95
N ASN A 234 11.13 -11.19 15.99
CA ASN A 234 9.69 -11.30 16.21
C ASN A 234 9.19 -12.66 15.67
N PRO A 235 8.76 -13.58 16.55
CA PRO A 235 8.37 -14.93 16.15
C PRO A 235 7.13 -14.98 15.24
N LYS A 236 6.35 -13.89 15.13
CA LYS A 236 5.20 -13.79 14.21
C LYS A 236 5.60 -14.04 12.75
N TYR A 237 6.84 -13.76 12.39
CA TYR A 237 7.34 -13.94 11.01
C TYR A 237 8.08 -15.26 10.80
N ASN A 238 7.96 -16.21 11.73
CA ASN A 238 8.56 -17.53 11.60
C ASN A 238 7.76 -18.42 10.67
N GLU A 239 8.48 -19.12 9.80
CA GLU A 239 7.98 -20.19 8.97
C GLU A 239 8.79 -21.45 9.31
N ILE A 240 8.15 -22.44 9.95
CA ILE A 240 8.77 -23.73 10.24
C ILE A 240 8.74 -24.57 8.96
N MET A 241 9.91 -25.10 8.58
CA MET A 241 10.08 -25.88 7.37
C MET A 241 10.60 -27.28 7.72
N PRO A 242 10.05 -28.34 7.09
CA PRO A 242 10.64 -29.67 7.16
C PRO A 242 12.08 -29.64 6.65
N ALA A 243 12.97 -30.34 7.34
CA ALA A 243 14.40 -30.28 7.05
C ALA A 243 14.74 -30.73 5.62
N GLU A 244 14.09 -31.79 5.15
CA GLU A 244 14.25 -32.32 3.80
C GLU A 244 13.91 -31.29 2.72
N HIS A 245 12.88 -30.46 2.94
CA HIS A 245 12.45 -29.46 1.98
C HIS A 245 13.52 -28.37 1.81
N TYR A 246 14.14 -27.94 2.91
CA TYR A 246 15.20 -26.94 2.86
C TYR A 246 16.51 -27.51 2.31
N LEU A 247 16.93 -28.69 2.77
CA LEU A 247 18.19 -29.32 2.34
C LEU A 247 18.21 -29.66 0.85
N LYS A 248 17.08 -30.12 0.28
CA LYS A 248 16.96 -30.35 -1.17
C LYS A 248 17.23 -29.06 -1.97
N ARG A 249 16.82 -27.91 -1.46
CA ARG A 249 17.02 -26.61 -2.13
C ARG A 249 18.43 -26.05 -1.89
N ALA A 250 18.93 -26.15 -0.67
CA ALA A 250 20.16 -25.49 -0.24
C ALA A 250 21.44 -26.29 -0.56
N VAL A 251 21.38 -27.63 -0.59
CA VAL A 251 22.60 -28.48 -0.59
C VAL A 251 22.73 -29.34 -1.86
N ASN A 252 21.95 -29.04 -2.91
CA ASN A 252 21.85 -29.84 -4.13
C ASN A 252 23.20 -30.05 -4.89
N ALA A 253 24.24 -29.26 -4.59
CA ALA A 253 25.59 -29.41 -5.15
C ALA A 253 26.59 -30.19 -4.25
N VAL A 254 26.44 -30.13 -2.93
CA VAL A 254 27.41 -30.72 -1.97
C VAL A 254 26.96 -32.09 -1.45
N TYR A 255 25.64 -32.31 -1.30
CA TYR A 255 25.08 -33.57 -0.78
C TYR A 255 25.47 -34.77 -1.66
N ARG A 256 25.52 -34.57 -2.98
CA ARG A 256 25.91 -35.61 -3.97
C ARG A 256 27.37 -36.04 -3.87
N LYS A 257 28.27 -35.21 -3.32
CA LYS A 257 29.71 -35.53 -3.27
C LYS A 257 30.14 -36.23 -1.98
N ARG A 258 29.47 -35.99 -0.85
CA ARG A 258 29.88 -36.53 0.46
C ARG A 258 29.11 -37.78 0.89
N TRP A 259 27.85 -37.92 0.49
CA TRP A 259 26.97 -39.04 0.91
C TRP A 259 26.69 -40.07 -0.20
N ALA A 260 27.10 -39.83 -1.45
CA ALA A 260 27.10 -40.85 -2.50
C ALA A 260 28.24 -41.90 -2.36
N LYS A 261 28.99 -41.85 -1.24
CA LYS A 261 30.11 -42.74 -0.96
C LYS A 261 29.82 -43.77 0.14
N GLU A 262 28.56 -43.93 0.55
CA GLU A 262 28.18 -45.13 1.32
C GLU A 262 27.84 -46.27 0.34
N PRO A 263 28.62 -47.36 0.32
CA PRO A 263 28.23 -48.55 -0.42
C PRO A 263 27.00 -49.18 0.25
N LYS A 264 26.08 -49.67 -0.59
CA LYS A 264 25.00 -50.58 -0.15
C LYS A 264 25.57 -51.85 0.47
#